data_AF-A0A4R6DZM8-F1
#
_entry.id   AF-A0A4R6DZM8-F1
#
_cell.length_a   1.000
_cell.length_b   1.000
_cell.length_c   1.000
_cell.angle_alpha   90.00
_cell.angle_beta   90.00
_cell.angle_gamma   90.00
#
_symmetry.space_group_name_H-M   'P 1'
#
loop_
_entity.id
_entity.type
_entity.pdbx_description
1 polymer ?
#
loop_
_entity_poly.entity_id
_entity_poly.type
_entity_poly.pdbx_seq_one_letter_code
_entity_poly.pdbx_strand_id
1 'polypeptide(L)' 'MMRKGLAGQRLVAVFIAGVLLFNYPLLSLFDRPLQVFGLPLLHVYLFVCWGGLIALVAWIAERGAR' A
#
# COMPACT_ATOMS: atom_id res chain seq x y z
N MET A 1 -9.17 24.03 12.79
CA MET A 1 -10.03 22.84 12.95
C MET A 1 -10.12 21.94 11.69
N MET A 2 -9.91 22.47 10.47
CA MET A 2 -10.09 21.74 9.19
C MET A 2 -8.99 20.73 8.80
N ARG A 3 -7.80 20.72 9.44
CA ARG A 3 -6.68 19.84 9.06
C ARG A 3 -6.86 18.37 9.44
N LYS A 4 -7.57 18.09 10.55
CA LYS A 4 -7.80 16.71 11.01
C LYS A 4 -8.66 15.90 10.03
N GLY A 5 -9.65 16.53 9.38
CA GLY A 5 -10.51 15.87 8.40
C GLY A 5 -9.76 15.38 7.16
N LEU A 6 -8.82 16.19 6.65
CA LEU A 6 -8.05 15.84 5.46
C LEU A 6 -7.07 14.69 5.71
N ALA A 7 -6.43 14.64 6.88
CA ALA A 7 -5.53 13.53 7.24
C ALA A 7 -6.29 12.21 7.35
N GLY A 8 -7.47 12.22 7.98
CA GLY A 8 -8.36 11.04 8.04
C GLY A 8 -8.80 10.58 6.65
N GLN A 9 -9.19 11.51 5.78
CA GLN A 9 -9.60 11.18 4.40
C GLN A 9 -8.44 10.56 3.59
N ARG A 10 -7.20 11.04 3.77
CA ARG A 10 -6.02 10.47 3.13
C ARG A 10 -5.71 9.06 3.63
N LEU A 11 -5.87 8.80 4.93
CA LEU A 11 -5.74 7.46 5.51
C LEU A 11 -6.79 6.49 4.96
N VAL A 12 -8.05 6.93 4.83
CA VAL A 12 -9.12 6.15 4.20
C VAL A 12 -8.78 5.84 2.74
N ALA A 13 -8.27 6.81 1.98
CA ALA A 13 -7.84 6.59 0.60
C ALA A 13 -6.69 5.57 0.50
N VAL A 14 -5.70 5.65 1.41
CA VAL A 14 -4.60 4.67 1.48
C VAL A 14 -5.11 3.28 1.86
N PHE A 15 -6.09 3.18 2.76
CA PHE A 15 -6.73 1.92 3.12
C PHE A 15 -7.44 1.30 1.92
N ILE A 16 -8.27 2.06 1.20
CA ILE A 16 -8.96 1.59 -0.01
C ILE A 16 -7.93 1.16 -1.07
N ALA A 17 -6.86 1.92 -1.25
CA ALA A 17 -5.77 1.54 -2.15
C ALA A 17 -5.11 0.21 -1.72
N GLY A 18 -4.88 0.01 -0.42
CA GLY A 18 -4.36 -1.25 0.10
C GLY A 18 -5.31 -2.42 -0.14
N VAL A 19 -6.61 -2.25 0.08
CA VAL A 19 -7.63 -3.26 -0.22
C VAL A 19 -7.62 -3.64 -1.70
N LEU A 20 -7.49 -2.66 -2.60
CA LEU A 20 -7.37 -2.92 -4.02
C LEU A 20 -6.07 -3.67 -4.34
N LEU A 21 -4.92 -3.16 -3.91
CA LEU A 21 -3.61 -3.79 -4.17
C LEU A 21 -3.52 -5.25 -3.67
N PHE A 22 -4.19 -5.57 -2.57
CA PHE A 22 -4.21 -6.93 -2.00
C PHE A 22 -5.45 -7.74 -2.37
N ASN A 23 -6.26 -7.31 -3.34
CA ASN A 23 -7.37 -8.13 -3.81
C ASN A 23 -6.87 -9.24 -4.75
N TYR A 24 -7.59 -10.37 -4.76
CA TYR A 24 -7.22 -11.50 -5.61
C TYR A 24 -7.11 -11.15 -7.11
N PRO A 25 -8.02 -10.36 -7.71
CA PRO A 25 -7.88 -9.95 -9.11
C PRO A 25 -6.54 -9.27 -9.45
N LEU A 26 -6.06 -8.32 -8.63
CA LEU A 26 -4.79 -7.66 -8.87
C LEU A 26 -3.62 -8.59 -8.55
N LEU A 27 -3.69 -9.37 -7.48
CA LEU A 27 -2.67 -10.37 -7.14
C LEU A 27 -2.48 -11.39 -8.27
N SER A 28 -3.56 -11.82 -8.91
CA SER A 28 -3.53 -12.77 -10.02
C SER A 28 -2.75 -12.28 -11.25
N LEU A 29 -2.61 -10.95 -11.41
CA LEU A 29 -1.77 -10.38 -12.47
C LEU A 29 -0.28 -10.64 -12.24
N PHE A 30 0.14 -10.67 -10.97
CA PHE A 30 1.53 -10.88 -10.54
C PHE A 30 1.84 -12.34 -10.18
N ASP A 31 0.82 -13.19 -10.06
CA ASP A 31 0.94 -14.64 -9.88
C ASP A 31 1.32 -15.33 -11.20
N ARG A 32 2.52 -14.99 -11.66
CA ARG A 32 3.15 -15.53 -12.86
C ARG A 32 4.38 -16.33 -12.43
N PRO A 33 4.82 -17.34 -13.20
CA PRO A 33 6.07 -18.07 -12.95
C PRO A 33 7.31 -17.22 -13.30
N LEU A 34 7.31 -15.93 -12.94
CA LEU A 34 8.40 -14.99 -13.08
C LEU A 34 9.13 -14.89 -11.74
N GLN A 35 10.46 -14.80 -11.80
CA GLN A 35 11.30 -14.64 -10.63
C GLN A 35 12.14 -13.36 -10.76
N VAL A 36 12.31 -12.67 -9.63
CA VAL A 36 13.14 -11.47 -9.49
C VAL A 36 14.18 -11.79 -8.42
N PHE A 37 15.47 -11.80 -8.79
CA PHE A 37 16.56 -12.21 -7.90
C PHE A 37 16.35 -13.61 -7.24
N GLY A 38 15.70 -14.54 -7.94
CA GLY A 38 15.38 -15.88 -7.43
C GLY A 38 14.13 -15.96 -6.53
N LEU A 39 13.45 -14.83 -6.27
CA LEU A 39 12.20 -14.77 -5.52
C LEU A 39 11.01 -14.72 -6.49
N PRO A 40 9.87 -15.40 -6.22
CA PRO A 40 8.69 -15.28 -7.06
C PRO A 40 8.19 -13.83 -7.10
N LEU A 41 7.80 -13.36 -8.29
CA LEU A 41 7.34 -11.99 -8.53
C LEU A 41 6.23 -11.56 -7.57
N LEU A 42 5.29 -12.45 -7.27
CA LEU A 42 4.20 -12.21 -6.33
C LEU A 42 4.70 -11.81 -4.93
N HIS A 43 5.76 -12.45 -4.44
CA HIS A 43 6.31 -12.12 -3.12
C HIS A 43 6.95 -10.73 -3.11
N VAL A 44 7.73 -10.42 -4.15
CA VAL A 44 8.34 -9.10 -4.32
C VAL A 44 7.26 -8.01 -4.38
N TYR A 45 6.20 -8.24 -5.14
CA TYR A 45 5.04 -7.35 -5.20
C TYR A 45 4.41 -7.11 -3.82
N LEU A 46 4.12 -8.19 -3.08
CA LEU A 46 3.52 -8.10 -1.75
C LEU A 46 4.35 -7.25 -0.79
N PHE A 47 5.67 -7.51 -0.71
CA PHE A 47 6.55 -6.76 0.18
C PHE A 47 6.71 -5.30 -0.21
N VAL A 48 6.80 -5.00 -1.52
CA VAL A 48 6.89 -3.62 -2.02
C VAL A 48 5.61 -2.85 -1.73
N CYS A 49 4.44 -3.41 -2.02
CA CYS A 49 3.15 -2.78 -1.74
C CYS A 49 2.95 -2.57 -0.24
N TRP A 50 3.27 -3.58 0.59
CA TRP A 50 3.14 -3.49 2.04
C TRP A 50 4.07 -2.42 2.63
N GLY A 51 5.36 -2.43 2.27
CA GLY A 51 6.31 -1.42 2.70
C GLY A 51 5.92 0.00 2.24
N GLY A 52 5.43 0.14 1.01
CA GLY A 52 4.92 1.40 0.47
C GLY A 52 3.71 1.94 1.25
N LEU A 53 2.77 1.07 1.62
CA LEU A 53 1.62 1.46 2.44
C LEU A 53 2.04 1.92 3.84
N ILE A 54 2.97 1.21 4.48
CA ILE A 54 3.51 1.62 5.79
C ILE A 54 4.16 2.99 5.69
N ALA A 55 5.01 3.21 4.69
CA ALA A 55 5.68 4.50 4.48
C ALA A 55 4.66 5.64 4.23
N LEU A 56 3.62 5.39 3.44
CA LEU A 56 2.54 6.35 3.19
C LEU A 56 1.75 6.68 4.46
N VAL A 57 1.38 5.66 5.24
CA VAL A 57 0.67 5.84 6.52
C VAL A 57 1.53 6.64 7.50
N ALA A 58 2.79 6.26 7.68
CA ALA A 58 3.73 6.97 8.55
C ALA A 58 3.86 8.45 8.14
N TRP A 59 4.07 8.71 6.85
CA TRP A 59 4.18 10.06 6.31
C TRP A 59 2.91 10.90 6.48
N ILE A 60 1.73 10.32 6.28
CA ILE A 60 0.45 11.02 6.50
C ILE A 60 0.26 11.31 7.98
N ALA A 61 0.57 10.35 8.86
CA ALA A 61 0.44 10.52 10.31
C ALA A 61 1.38 11.60 10.84
N GLU A 62 2.65 11.59 10.43
CA GLU A 62 3.64 12.60 10.82
C GLU A 62 3.26 14.01 10.35
N ARG A 63 2.74 14.14 9.12
CA ARG A 63 2.26 15.43 8.60
C ARG A 63 0.94 15.90 9.21
N GLY A 64 0.12 14.99 9.71
CA GLY A 64 -1.11 15.30 10.42
C GLY A 64 -0.90 15.66 11.90
N ALA A 65 0.21 15.19 12.49
CA ALA A 65 0.61 15.48 13.87
C ALA A 65 1.36 16.82 14.02
N ARG A 66 1.98 17.34 12.95
CA ARG A 66 2.52 18.70 12.86
C ARG A 66 1.44 19.74 12.56
#